data_AF-A0A7Z0T790-F1
#
_entry.id   AF-A0A7Z0T790-F1
#
_cell.length_a   1.000
_cell.length_b   1.000
_cell.length_c   1.000
_cell.angle_alpha   90.00
_cell.angle_beta   90.00
_cell.angle_gamma   90.00
#
_symmetry.space_group_name_H-M   'P 1'
#
loop_
_entity.id
_entity.type
_entity.pdbx_description
1 polymer ?
#
loop_
_entity_poly.entity_id
_entity_poly.type
_entity_poly.pdbx_seq_one_letter_code
_entity_poly.pdbx_strand_id
1 'polypeptide(L)'
;MLIVADENIPLLDAFFQTFGEIRRVPGRSIDRATVEQADVLLVRSVTRVDRALLEGSKVRFVGTCTIGTDHLDLEYFQQAGITWSSAPGCNARGVVDYVLGSLLTLAEIEGADLTRRTYGVVGAGEVGGRLVKVLQGLGWNVLVCDPPRQAAEGGDYVSLEQIIEQCDVISLHTPLTRKGAQPTWHLFDQRRLNQLKPGTWLINASRGPVVDNSVLREVLLEREDLQAVLDVWEGEPEVDVALAELCVLATPHIAGYSLDGKQRGTAQIYQAYCEFLGQAPQVSLSDLLPAPWLSQVTLSGDTDPAWALAMLCRGVYDPRRDDADFRRSLVGSVSEQRAAFDVLRKQYPSRREIDGLQVRIDGDAPALQQIVAALGATAL
;
A
#
# COMPACT_ATOMS: atom_id res chain seq x y z
N MET A 1 3.76 -31.80 -10.84
CA MET A 1 4.15 -30.85 -9.78
C MET A 1 2.89 -30.39 -9.09
N LEU A 2 2.91 -30.28 -7.76
CA LEU A 2 1.81 -29.73 -6.97
C LEU A 2 2.14 -28.30 -6.53
N ILE A 3 1.26 -27.37 -6.87
CA ILE A 3 1.31 -25.96 -6.45
C ILE A 3 0.22 -25.74 -5.41
N VAL A 4 0.60 -25.46 -4.17
CA VAL A 4 -0.34 -25.01 -3.13
C VAL A 4 -0.36 -23.50 -3.14
N ALA A 5 -1.56 -22.92 -3.23
CA ALA A 5 -1.73 -21.47 -3.32
C ALA A 5 -2.83 -20.97 -2.38
N ASP A 6 -2.65 -19.77 -1.83
CA ASP A 6 -3.74 -19.03 -1.18
C ASP A 6 -4.87 -18.81 -2.20
N GLU A 7 -6.09 -19.21 -1.84
CA GLU A 7 -7.28 -19.14 -2.70
C GLU A 7 -7.58 -17.74 -3.24
N ASN A 8 -7.09 -16.69 -2.56
CA ASN A 8 -7.34 -15.30 -2.90
C ASN A 8 -6.25 -14.67 -3.77
N ILE A 9 -5.28 -15.46 -4.28
CA ILE A 9 -4.32 -14.97 -5.28
C ILE A 9 -5.04 -14.94 -6.64
N PRO A 10 -5.15 -13.76 -7.29
CA PRO A 10 -5.83 -13.67 -8.58
C PRO A 10 -4.97 -14.26 -9.69
N LEU A 11 -5.60 -14.65 -10.81
CA LEU A 11 -4.94 -15.13 -12.04
C LEU A 11 -4.03 -16.37 -11.86
N LEU A 12 -4.25 -17.16 -10.81
CA LEU A 12 -3.49 -18.41 -10.58
C LEU A 12 -3.53 -19.35 -11.78
N ASP A 13 -4.72 -19.63 -12.35
CA ASP A 13 -4.82 -20.53 -13.50
C ASP A 13 -4.09 -19.97 -14.71
N ALA A 14 -4.30 -18.68 -15.01
CA ALA A 14 -3.71 -18.03 -16.18
C ALA A 14 -2.18 -18.11 -16.16
N PHE A 15 -1.54 -17.93 -15.00
CA PHE A 15 -0.09 -17.94 -14.88
C PHE A 15 0.50 -19.32 -14.57
N PHE A 16 -0.15 -20.15 -13.76
CA PHE A 16 0.50 -21.32 -13.16
C PHE A 16 -0.05 -22.69 -13.63
N GLN A 17 -1.20 -22.74 -14.31
CA GLN A 17 -1.84 -24.03 -14.64
C GLN A 17 -0.98 -24.93 -15.54
N THR A 18 -0.10 -24.34 -16.34
CA THR A 18 0.76 -25.07 -17.29
C THR A 18 1.90 -25.81 -16.59
N PHE A 19 2.21 -25.47 -15.34
CA PHE A 19 3.30 -26.09 -14.59
C PHE A 19 2.87 -27.30 -13.75
N GLY A 20 1.58 -27.44 -13.42
CA GLY A 20 1.11 -28.54 -12.59
C GLY A 20 -0.30 -28.36 -12.00
N GLU A 21 -0.65 -29.24 -11.08
CA GLU A 21 -1.92 -29.17 -10.34
C GLU A 21 -1.88 -28.00 -9.35
N ILE A 22 -2.90 -27.14 -9.40
CA ILE A 22 -3.08 -26.04 -8.44
C ILE A 22 -4.10 -26.44 -7.38
N ARG A 23 -3.66 -26.48 -6.12
CA ARG A 23 -4.51 -26.67 -4.94
C ARG A 23 -4.67 -25.33 -4.22
N ARG A 24 -5.89 -24.79 -4.25
CA ARG A 24 -6.26 -23.56 -3.55
C ARG A 24 -6.68 -23.86 -2.11
N VAL A 25 -6.15 -23.10 -1.17
CA VAL A 25 -6.43 -23.25 0.27
C VAL A 25 -6.62 -21.85 0.85
N PRO A 26 -7.58 -21.61 1.77
CA PRO A 26 -7.62 -20.36 2.52
C PRO A 26 -6.26 -20.11 3.21
N GLY A 27 -5.66 -18.92 3.04
CA GLY A 27 -4.28 -18.67 3.52
C GLY A 27 -4.05 -18.98 5.00
N ARG A 28 -5.00 -18.64 5.88
CA ARG A 28 -4.93 -18.96 7.33
C ARG A 28 -5.07 -20.46 7.64
N SER A 29 -5.52 -21.26 6.68
CA SER A 29 -5.73 -22.70 6.78
C SER A 29 -4.61 -23.49 6.07
N ILE A 30 -3.57 -22.83 5.57
CA ILE A 30 -2.37 -23.51 5.05
C ILE A 30 -1.56 -24.01 6.25
N ASP A 31 -1.36 -25.33 6.34
CA ASP A 31 -0.68 -26.01 7.43
C ASP A 31 0.30 -27.07 6.89
N ARG A 32 0.95 -27.82 7.79
CA ARG A 32 1.92 -28.85 7.41
C ARG A 32 1.32 -29.93 6.50
N ALA A 33 0.07 -30.31 6.72
CA ALA A 33 -0.59 -31.36 5.94
C ALA A 33 -0.90 -30.87 4.52
N THR A 34 -1.27 -29.60 4.35
CA THR A 34 -1.53 -29.06 3.02
C THR A 34 -0.26 -28.93 2.18
N VAL A 35 0.89 -28.61 2.79
CA VAL A 35 2.16 -28.38 2.07
C VAL A 35 3.06 -29.61 1.96
N GLU A 36 2.77 -30.72 2.65
CA GLU A 36 3.63 -31.92 2.72
C GLU A 36 4.11 -32.40 1.33
N GLN A 37 3.19 -32.48 0.38
CA GLN A 37 3.46 -32.93 -1.00
C GLN A 37 3.63 -31.79 -2.01
N ALA A 38 3.60 -30.53 -1.56
CA ALA A 38 3.71 -29.37 -2.45
C ALA A 38 5.15 -29.19 -2.92
N ASP A 39 5.33 -28.91 -4.21
CA ASP A 39 6.63 -28.52 -4.78
C ASP A 39 6.82 -26.99 -4.74
N VAL A 40 5.69 -26.26 -4.84
CA VAL A 40 5.62 -24.80 -4.90
C VAL A 40 4.56 -24.32 -3.92
N LEU A 41 4.88 -23.30 -3.14
CA LEU A 41 3.96 -22.63 -2.23
C LEU A 41 3.79 -21.15 -2.63
N LEU A 42 2.56 -20.74 -2.95
CA LEU A 42 2.20 -19.37 -3.31
C LEU A 42 1.30 -18.76 -2.24
N VAL A 43 1.75 -17.71 -1.55
CA VAL A 43 1.05 -17.17 -0.37
C VAL A 43 0.84 -15.66 -0.42
N ARG A 44 -0.04 -15.18 0.45
CA ARG A 44 -0.16 -13.77 0.84
C ARG A 44 0.31 -13.58 2.30
N SER A 45 0.28 -12.35 2.79
CA SER A 45 0.77 -11.98 4.12
C SER A 45 0.07 -12.66 5.30
N VAL A 46 -1.12 -13.25 5.11
CA VAL A 46 -1.85 -13.94 6.19
C VAL A 46 -1.26 -15.30 6.55
N THR A 47 -0.43 -15.88 5.69
CA THR A 47 0.19 -17.19 5.90
C THR A 47 1.58 -17.00 6.51
N ARG A 48 1.81 -17.48 7.73
CA ARG A 48 3.15 -17.54 8.32
C ARG A 48 3.91 -18.69 7.67
N VAL A 49 4.99 -18.39 6.94
CA VAL A 49 5.81 -19.39 6.24
C VAL A 49 7.17 -19.47 6.92
N ASP A 50 7.26 -20.36 7.90
CA ASP A 50 8.44 -20.59 8.70
C ASP A 50 8.88 -22.07 8.66
N ARG A 51 9.93 -22.39 9.43
CA ARG A 51 10.40 -23.77 9.59
C ARG A 51 9.29 -24.72 10.04
N ALA A 52 8.41 -24.28 10.94
CA ALA A 52 7.35 -25.13 11.46
C ALA A 52 6.35 -25.54 10.36
N LEU A 53 6.09 -24.66 9.39
CA LEU A 53 5.26 -24.99 8.22
C LEU A 53 5.98 -25.92 7.23
N LEU A 54 7.25 -25.65 6.90
CA LEU A 54 7.91 -26.23 5.73
C LEU A 54 8.81 -27.44 6.00
N GLU A 55 9.27 -27.66 7.23
CA GLU A 55 10.21 -28.74 7.56
C GLU A 55 9.62 -30.12 7.22
N GLY A 56 10.31 -30.87 6.34
CA GLY A 56 9.87 -32.20 5.87
C GLY A 56 8.92 -32.17 4.65
N SER A 57 8.53 -30.99 4.17
CA SER A 57 7.79 -30.83 2.92
C SER A 57 8.69 -30.97 1.68
N LYS A 58 8.08 -31.09 0.50
CA LYS A 58 8.77 -31.09 -0.81
C LYS A 58 8.95 -29.69 -1.41
N VAL A 59 8.60 -28.63 -0.69
CA VAL A 59 8.57 -27.27 -1.23
C VAL A 59 9.98 -26.82 -1.59
N ARG A 60 10.17 -26.40 -2.85
CA ARG A 60 11.45 -25.86 -3.36
C ARG A 60 11.36 -24.40 -3.77
N PHE A 61 10.15 -23.89 -3.98
CA PHE A 61 9.90 -22.49 -4.30
C PHE A 61 8.77 -21.93 -3.43
N VAL A 62 9.03 -20.78 -2.79
CA VAL A 62 8.03 -19.99 -2.06
C VAL A 62 7.86 -18.63 -2.74
N GLY A 63 6.67 -18.39 -3.30
CA GLY A 63 6.30 -17.11 -3.88
C GLY A 63 5.34 -16.36 -2.97
N THR A 64 5.62 -15.11 -2.60
CA THR A 64 4.65 -14.28 -1.91
C THR A 64 4.17 -13.12 -2.77
N CYS A 65 2.86 -13.04 -3.03
CA CYS A 65 2.25 -11.99 -3.85
C CYS A 65 2.09 -10.66 -3.07
N THR A 66 3.05 -10.32 -2.22
CA THR A 66 3.08 -9.13 -1.38
C THR A 66 4.46 -8.48 -1.41
N ILE A 67 4.52 -7.18 -1.11
CA ILE A 67 5.81 -6.46 -0.97
C ILE A 67 6.55 -6.93 0.29
N GLY A 68 5.87 -6.95 1.44
CA GLY A 68 6.48 -7.27 2.72
C GLY A 68 6.84 -8.75 2.84
N THR A 69 7.87 -9.03 3.64
CA THR A 69 8.38 -10.39 3.90
C THR A 69 8.30 -10.75 5.39
N ASP A 70 7.59 -9.97 6.20
CA ASP A 70 7.50 -10.13 7.67
C ASP A 70 6.97 -11.51 8.12
N HIS A 71 6.20 -12.16 7.24
CA HIS A 71 5.61 -13.48 7.42
C HIS A 71 6.49 -14.63 6.90
N LEU A 72 7.67 -14.35 6.34
CA LEU A 72 8.59 -15.33 5.79
C LEU A 72 9.84 -15.50 6.68
N ASP A 73 10.23 -16.73 6.94
CA ASP A 73 11.49 -17.07 7.61
C ASP A 73 12.62 -17.23 6.57
N LEU A 74 13.17 -16.08 6.15
CA LEU A 74 14.19 -16.05 5.09
C LEU A 74 15.49 -16.74 5.48
N GLU A 75 15.85 -16.72 6.77
CA GLU A 75 17.02 -17.43 7.30
C GLU A 75 16.83 -18.95 7.15
N TYR A 76 15.64 -19.46 7.50
CA TYR A 76 15.33 -20.87 7.28
C TYR A 76 15.29 -21.24 5.80
N PHE A 77 14.74 -20.40 4.92
CA PHE A 77 14.73 -20.68 3.47
C PHE A 77 16.14 -20.87 2.93
N GLN A 78 17.08 -20.03 3.36
CA GLN A 78 18.49 -20.15 3.02
C GLN A 78 19.09 -21.48 3.54
N GLN A 79 18.80 -21.85 4.80
CA GLN A 79 19.29 -23.09 5.41
C GLN A 79 18.74 -24.35 4.72
N ALA A 80 17.47 -24.33 4.31
CA ALA A 80 16.77 -25.45 3.71
C ALA A 80 16.96 -25.54 2.18
N GLY A 81 17.64 -24.57 1.56
CA GLY A 81 17.81 -24.51 0.11
C GLY A 81 16.51 -24.23 -0.66
N ILE A 82 15.58 -23.52 -0.03
CA ILE A 82 14.29 -23.14 -0.61
C ILE A 82 14.48 -21.81 -1.34
N THR A 83 14.24 -21.80 -2.64
CA THR A 83 14.22 -20.55 -3.41
C THR A 83 12.96 -19.79 -3.06
N TRP A 84 13.04 -18.46 -2.95
CA TRP A 84 11.88 -17.65 -2.65
C TRP A 84 11.87 -16.38 -3.48
N SER A 85 10.68 -15.81 -3.63
CA SER A 85 10.48 -14.51 -4.26
C SER A 85 9.34 -13.75 -3.58
N SER A 86 9.50 -12.45 -3.44
CA SER A 86 8.42 -11.51 -3.12
C SER A 86 8.12 -10.64 -4.33
N ALA A 87 7.03 -9.86 -4.24
CA ALA A 87 6.60 -8.99 -5.32
C ALA A 87 6.82 -7.50 -4.96
N PRO A 88 8.07 -6.99 -4.96
CA PRO A 88 8.36 -5.62 -4.59
C PRO A 88 7.64 -4.63 -5.51
N GLY A 89 7.07 -3.59 -4.90
CA GLY A 89 6.35 -2.53 -5.60
C GLY A 89 5.01 -2.93 -6.22
N CYS A 90 4.57 -4.19 -6.07
CA CYS A 90 3.39 -4.69 -6.77
C CYS A 90 2.14 -3.86 -6.48
N ASN A 91 1.92 -3.44 -5.24
CA ASN A 91 0.77 -2.64 -4.82
C ASN A 91 1.12 -1.19 -4.47
N ALA A 92 2.33 -0.72 -4.82
CA ALA A 92 2.80 0.58 -4.38
C ALA A 92 1.99 1.74 -4.98
N ARG A 93 1.56 1.59 -6.24
CA ARG A 93 0.76 2.60 -6.94
C ARG A 93 -0.61 2.82 -6.29
N GLY A 94 -1.32 1.75 -5.92
CA GLY A 94 -2.55 1.85 -5.14
C GLY A 94 -2.39 2.66 -3.85
N VAL A 95 -1.28 2.51 -3.11
CA VAL A 95 -1.04 3.29 -1.88
C VAL A 95 -0.83 4.77 -2.20
N VAL A 96 -0.13 5.10 -3.29
CA VAL A 96 0.03 6.50 -3.74
C VAL A 96 -1.34 7.12 -4.06
N ASP A 97 -2.17 6.41 -4.81
CA ASP A 97 -3.51 6.89 -5.16
C ASP A 97 -4.40 7.06 -3.91
N TYR A 98 -4.22 6.22 -2.89
CA TYR A 98 -4.88 6.37 -1.59
C TYR A 98 -4.45 7.66 -0.90
N VAL A 99 -3.13 7.92 -0.79
CA VAL A 99 -2.61 9.14 -0.17
C VAL A 99 -3.13 10.38 -0.91
N LEU A 100 -3.13 10.39 -2.25
CA LEU A 100 -3.67 11.52 -3.03
C LEU A 100 -5.15 11.77 -2.73
N GLY A 101 -5.98 10.72 -2.68
CA GLY A 101 -7.39 10.83 -2.30
C GLY A 101 -7.59 11.34 -0.87
N SER A 102 -6.72 10.94 0.06
CA SER A 102 -6.72 11.43 1.44
C SER A 102 -6.35 12.92 1.52
N LEU A 103 -5.32 13.35 0.79
CA LEU A 103 -4.91 14.76 0.72
C LEU A 103 -6.02 15.65 0.16
N LEU A 104 -6.71 15.20 -0.88
CA LEU A 104 -7.86 15.91 -1.45
C LEU A 104 -9.01 16.04 -0.45
N THR A 105 -9.27 15.00 0.33
CA THR A 105 -10.31 15.01 1.37
C THR A 105 -9.96 15.98 2.50
N LEU A 106 -8.73 15.92 3.00
CA LEU A 106 -8.22 16.84 4.03
C LEU A 106 -8.25 18.30 3.56
N ALA A 107 -7.80 18.55 2.33
CA ALA A 107 -7.81 19.89 1.74
C ALA A 107 -9.23 20.46 1.57
N GLU A 108 -10.19 19.63 1.19
CA GLU A 108 -11.59 20.04 1.06
C GLU A 108 -12.21 20.41 2.42
N ILE A 109 -11.96 19.62 3.46
CA ILE A 109 -12.47 19.87 4.81
C ILE A 109 -11.87 21.14 5.40
N GLU A 110 -10.55 21.31 5.26
CA GLU A 110 -9.81 22.43 5.85
C GLU A 110 -9.83 23.70 4.97
N GLY A 111 -10.38 23.64 3.75
CA GLY A 111 -10.30 24.73 2.78
C GLY A 111 -8.86 25.10 2.40
N ALA A 112 -7.96 24.11 2.39
CA ALA A 112 -6.52 24.31 2.27
C ALA A 112 -6.01 24.23 0.82
N ASP A 113 -5.07 25.10 0.47
CA ASP A 113 -4.33 25.05 -0.80
C ASP A 113 -3.18 24.04 -0.69
N LEU A 114 -3.30 22.90 -1.37
CA LEU A 114 -2.28 21.85 -1.39
C LEU A 114 -0.93 22.35 -1.91
N THR A 115 -0.91 23.34 -2.81
CA THR A 115 0.33 23.86 -3.40
C THR A 115 1.19 24.64 -2.40
N ARG A 116 0.60 25.08 -1.27
CA ARG A 116 1.28 25.88 -0.24
C ARG A 116 1.77 25.04 0.94
N ARG A 117 1.48 23.74 0.97
CA ARG A 117 1.90 22.84 2.05
C ARG A 117 3.29 22.28 1.80
N THR A 118 3.98 21.98 2.90
CA THR A 118 5.24 21.23 2.90
C THR A 118 4.97 19.78 3.28
N TYR A 119 5.35 18.86 2.40
CA TYR A 119 5.10 17.43 2.53
C TYR A 119 6.34 16.72 3.06
N GLY A 120 6.16 15.88 4.06
CA GLY A 120 7.20 15.03 4.63
C GLY A 120 6.92 13.57 4.32
N VAL A 121 7.84 12.91 3.62
CA VAL A 121 7.74 11.48 3.31
C VAL A 121 8.77 10.72 4.14
N VAL A 122 8.30 9.85 5.04
CA VAL A 122 9.15 9.03 5.92
C VAL A 122 9.21 7.61 5.37
N GLY A 123 10.36 7.22 4.84
CA GLY A 123 10.58 6.01 4.06
C GLY A 123 10.32 6.25 2.57
N ALA A 124 11.36 6.16 1.75
CA ALA A 124 11.34 6.44 0.32
C ALA A 124 11.63 5.19 -0.53
N GLY A 125 11.11 4.03 -0.09
CA GLY A 125 11.15 2.78 -0.86
C GLY A 125 10.15 2.76 -2.02
N GLU A 126 9.56 1.60 -2.31
CA GLU A 126 8.64 1.43 -3.43
C GLU A 126 7.43 2.39 -3.38
N VAL A 127 6.79 2.55 -2.22
CA VAL A 127 5.65 3.46 -2.06
C VAL A 127 6.12 4.91 -1.97
N GLY A 128 6.92 5.24 -0.96
CA GLY A 128 7.30 6.63 -0.69
C GLY A 128 8.07 7.26 -1.83
N GLY A 129 8.95 6.52 -2.51
CA GLY A 129 9.66 7.03 -3.70
C GLY A 129 8.73 7.35 -4.87
N ARG A 130 7.64 6.59 -5.06
CA ARG A 130 6.60 6.92 -6.06
C ARG A 130 5.78 8.13 -5.62
N LEU A 131 5.40 8.21 -4.35
CA LEU A 131 4.69 9.37 -3.81
C LEU A 131 5.52 10.65 -3.99
N VAL A 132 6.80 10.64 -3.60
CA VAL A 132 7.72 11.78 -3.78
C VAL A 132 7.74 12.24 -5.24
N LYS A 133 7.87 11.32 -6.20
CA LYS A 133 7.86 11.65 -7.64
C LYS A 133 6.56 12.33 -8.06
N VAL A 134 5.40 11.86 -7.58
CA VAL A 134 4.11 12.50 -7.88
C VAL A 134 4.04 13.90 -7.28
N LEU A 135 4.32 14.05 -5.99
CA LEU A 135 4.20 15.34 -5.30
C LEU A 135 5.16 16.39 -5.88
N GLN A 136 6.41 16.01 -6.16
CA GLN A 136 7.38 16.87 -6.83
C GLN A 136 6.98 17.18 -8.28
N GLY A 137 6.42 16.20 -9.00
CA GLY A 137 5.88 16.38 -10.35
C GLY A 137 4.73 17.39 -10.40
N LEU A 138 3.92 17.46 -9.34
CA LEU A 138 2.87 18.48 -9.15
C LEU A 138 3.45 19.85 -8.75
N GLY A 139 4.77 19.97 -8.57
CA GLY A 139 5.45 21.19 -8.17
C GLY A 139 5.37 21.50 -6.68
N TRP A 140 5.05 20.52 -5.83
CA TRP A 140 4.89 20.73 -4.39
C TRP A 140 6.22 20.61 -3.63
N ASN A 141 6.29 21.24 -2.45
CA ASN A 141 7.48 21.20 -1.60
C ASN A 141 7.54 19.87 -0.82
N VAL A 142 8.55 19.04 -1.09
CA VAL A 142 8.66 17.69 -0.50
C VAL A 142 10.02 17.50 0.19
N LEU A 143 9.97 17.17 1.47
CA LEU A 143 11.10 16.72 2.27
C LEU A 143 11.03 15.19 2.44
N VAL A 144 12.19 14.54 2.36
CA VAL A 144 12.28 13.08 2.36
C VAL A 144 13.20 12.62 3.48
N CYS A 145 12.70 11.77 4.37
CA CYS A 145 13.47 11.12 5.42
C CYS A 145 13.58 9.62 5.14
N ASP A 146 14.75 9.17 4.71
CA ASP A 146 15.09 7.76 4.55
C ASP A 146 16.58 7.57 4.89
N PRO A 147 16.94 7.43 6.17
CA PRO A 147 18.34 7.40 6.53
C PRO A 147 19.10 6.17 6.01
N PRO A 148 18.51 4.96 5.83
CA PRO A 148 19.17 3.87 5.12
C PRO A 148 19.53 4.22 3.68
N ARG A 149 18.62 4.82 2.90
CA ARG A 149 18.93 5.27 1.54
C ARG A 149 19.91 6.43 1.53
N GLN A 150 19.80 7.39 2.45
CA GLN A 150 20.77 8.47 2.59
C GLN A 150 22.19 7.94 2.80
N ALA A 151 22.35 6.92 3.66
CA ALA A 151 23.65 6.30 3.90
C ALA A 151 24.19 5.53 2.68
N ALA A 152 23.30 4.91 1.89
CA ALA A 152 23.68 4.11 0.72
C ALA A 152 23.91 4.93 -0.56
N GLU A 153 23.14 6.01 -0.75
CA GLU A 153 23.05 6.74 -2.02
C GLU A 153 23.49 8.21 -1.91
N GLY A 154 23.53 8.79 -0.71
CA GLY A 154 23.63 10.23 -0.52
C GLY A 154 22.37 10.98 -0.99
N GLY A 155 22.46 12.30 -1.19
CA GLY A 155 21.38 13.13 -1.73
C GLY A 155 20.62 13.96 -0.69
N ASP A 156 19.57 14.63 -1.16
CA ASP A 156 18.80 15.64 -0.41
C ASP A 156 17.76 15.01 0.55
N TYR A 157 18.25 14.13 1.44
CA TYR A 157 17.47 13.58 2.53
C TYR A 157 17.61 14.45 3.78
N VAL A 158 16.53 14.54 4.55
CA VAL A 158 16.47 15.25 5.85
C VAL A 158 16.26 14.27 7.01
N SER A 159 16.59 14.73 8.21
CA SER A 159 16.30 14.00 9.45
C SER A 159 14.79 13.95 9.76
N LEU A 160 14.39 12.99 10.59
CA LEU A 160 13.01 12.91 11.07
C LEU A 160 12.62 14.15 11.89
N GLU A 161 13.56 14.71 12.63
CA GLU A 161 13.37 15.95 13.39
C GLU A 161 13.03 17.13 12.47
N GLN A 162 13.71 17.25 11.32
CA GLN A 162 13.39 18.25 10.30
C GLN A 162 12.02 18.03 9.67
N ILE A 163 11.59 16.77 9.45
CA ILE A 163 10.23 16.48 8.99
C ILE A 163 9.21 17.00 10.00
N ILE A 164 9.38 16.68 11.28
CA ILE A 164 8.46 17.10 12.36
C ILE A 164 8.40 18.63 12.50
N GLU A 165 9.54 19.31 12.37
CA GLU A 165 9.63 20.77 12.52
C GLU A 165 9.08 21.55 11.32
N GLN A 166 9.19 21.00 10.10
CA GLN A 166 8.97 21.77 8.87
C GLN A 166 7.73 21.36 8.09
N CYS A 167 7.29 20.11 8.14
CA CYS A 167 6.22 19.59 7.28
C CYS A 167 4.83 19.83 7.86
N ASP A 168 3.90 20.28 7.01
CA ASP A 168 2.47 20.42 7.32
C ASP A 168 1.70 19.11 7.09
N VAL A 169 2.29 18.20 6.33
CA VAL A 169 1.73 16.88 6.01
C VAL A 169 2.84 15.86 6.15
N ILE A 170 2.62 14.77 6.89
CA ILE A 170 3.58 13.70 7.08
C ILE A 170 2.94 12.38 6.65
N SER A 171 3.55 11.68 5.68
CA SER A 171 3.10 10.36 5.23
C SER A 171 4.17 9.29 5.50
N LEU A 172 3.74 8.19 6.12
CA LEU A 172 4.62 7.12 6.59
C LEU A 172 4.58 5.93 5.64
N HIS A 173 5.76 5.50 5.19
CA HIS A 173 5.97 4.41 4.22
C HIS A 173 7.17 3.53 4.57
N THR A 174 7.49 3.40 5.86
CA THR A 174 8.58 2.54 6.35
C THR A 174 8.13 1.09 6.52
N PRO A 175 9.03 0.10 6.49
CA PRO A 175 8.75 -1.22 7.05
C PRO A 175 8.53 -1.13 8.58
N LEU A 176 8.11 -2.23 9.21
CA LEU A 176 8.04 -2.34 10.68
C LEU A 176 9.25 -3.11 11.22
N THR A 177 10.16 -2.41 11.89
CA THR A 177 11.36 -2.99 12.49
C THR A 177 11.40 -2.69 13.99
N ARG A 178 11.57 -3.73 14.82
CA ARG A 178 11.78 -3.59 16.27
C ARG A 178 13.25 -3.54 16.67
N LYS A 179 14.13 -3.98 15.77
CA LYS A 179 15.57 -4.14 15.97
C LYS A 179 16.31 -3.49 14.80
N GLY A 180 17.61 -3.32 14.96
CA GLY A 180 18.48 -2.67 13.99
C GLY A 180 18.82 -1.24 14.40
N ALA A 181 19.65 -0.57 13.59
CA ALA A 181 20.14 0.77 13.88
C ALA A 181 19.02 1.83 13.90
N GLN A 182 17.92 1.57 13.19
CA GLN A 182 16.80 2.50 13.02
C GLN A 182 15.48 1.75 13.10
N PRO A 183 15.04 1.38 14.32
CA PRO A 183 13.74 0.74 14.52
C PRO A 183 12.61 1.72 14.19
N THR A 184 11.55 1.20 13.58
CA THR A 184 10.36 1.97 13.21
C THR A 184 9.15 1.62 14.08
N TRP A 185 9.27 0.65 14.99
CA TRP A 185 8.28 0.41 16.03
C TRP A 185 8.10 1.68 16.89
N HIS A 186 6.87 2.18 16.93
CA HIS A 186 6.49 3.44 17.58
C HIS A 186 7.41 4.59 17.17
N LEU A 187 7.72 4.67 15.86
CA LEU A 187 8.47 5.78 15.28
C LEU A 187 7.81 7.11 15.61
N PHE A 188 6.47 7.17 15.60
CA PHE A 188 5.69 8.29 16.14
C PHE A 188 5.14 7.90 17.52
N ASP A 189 5.96 8.16 18.53
CA ASP A 189 5.63 8.04 19.96
C ASP A 189 4.98 9.32 20.51
N GLN A 190 4.64 9.32 21.80
CA GLN A 190 4.03 10.47 22.49
C GLN A 190 4.82 11.76 22.32
N ARG A 191 6.15 11.67 22.40
CA ARG A 191 7.02 12.84 22.31
C ARG A 191 6.93 13.45 20.93
N ARG A 192 7.05 12.65 19.87
CA ARG A 192 7.04 13.14 18.48
C ARG A 192 5.66 13.61 18.06
N LEU A 193 4.59 12.92 18.47
CA LEU A 193 3.22 13.34 18.21
C LEU A 193 2.92 14.73 18.81
N ASN A 194 3.39 14.98 20.05
CA ASN A 194 3.25 16.30 20.67
C ASN A 194 4.12 17.40 20.04
N GLN A 195 5.17 17.03 19.32
CA GLN A 195 6.08 17.96 18.64
C GLN A 195 5.60 18.36 17.24
N LEU A 196 4.54 17.73 16.71
CA LEU A 196 3.98 18.09 15.42
C LEU A 196 3.54 19.55 15.39
N LYS A 197 3.83 20.22 14.27
CA LYS A 197 3.39 21.60 14.03
C LYS A 197 1.87 21.72 14.19
N PRO A 198 1.36 22.88 14.63
CA PRO A 198 -0.07 23.12 14.62
C PRO A 198 -0.68 22.92 13.22
N GLY A 199 -1.80 22.22 13.10
CA GLY A 199 -2.44 21.99 11.80
C GLY A 199 -1.87 20.83 10.96
N THR A 200 -1.00 20.00 11.55
CA THR A 200 -0.32 18.91 10.81
C THR A 200 -1.30 17.80 10.44
N TRP A 201 -1.15 17.27 9.21
CA TRP A 201 -1.83 16.06 8.76
C TRP A 201 -0.90 14.86 8.84
N LEU A 202 -1.27 13.82 9.59
CA LEU A 202 -0.52 12.57 9.70
C LEU A 202 -1.23 11.46 8.93
N ILE A 203 -0.54 10.83 7.98
CA ILE A 203 -1.06 9.74 7.17
C ILE A 203 -0.21 8.48 7.39
N ASN A 204 -0.81 7.42 7.94
CA ASN A 204 -0.15 6.12 8.04
C ASN A 204 -0.87 5.07 7.17
N ALA A 205 -0.21 4.70 6.08
CA ALA A 205 -0.60 3.57 5.23
C ALA A 205 0.56 2.56 5.08
N SER A 206 1.42 2.47 6.10
CA SER A 206 2.59 1.58 6.12
C SER A 206 2.32 0.32 6.94
N ARG A 207 2.55 0.39 8.25
CA ARG A 207 2.26 -0.63 9.27
C ARG A 207 1.72 0.06 10.51
N GLY A 208 0.72 -0.55 11.15
CA GLY A 208 0.03 0.04 12.30
C GLY A 208 0.99 0.51 13.39
N PRO A 209 1.82 -0.39 13.97
CA PRO A 209 2.71 -0.05 15.08
C PRO A 209 3.87 0.89 14.73
N VAL A 210 3.91 1.49 13.54
CA VAL A 210 4.84 2.61 13.25
C VAL A 210 4.40 3.87 14.01
N VAL A 211 3.09 4.00 14.25
CA VAL A 211 2.51 4.98 15.16
C VAL A 211 2.02 4.24 16.40
N ASP A 212 2.27 4.78 17.59
CA ASP A 212 1.63 4.27 18.79
C ASP A 212 0.15 4.70 18.77
N ASN A 213 -0.74 3.77 18.43
CA ASN A 213 -2.17 4.06 18.25
C ASN A 213 -2.84 4.53 19.55
N SER A 214 -2.44 3.97 20.69
CA SER A 214 -3.04 4.32 21.99
C SER A 214 -2.74 5.78 22.34
N VAL A 215 -1.50 6.18 22.11
CA VAL A 215 -1.00 7.54 22.29
C VAL A 215 -1.58 8.49 21.24
N LEU A 216 -1.67 8.08 19.97
CA LEU A 216 -2.27 8.91 18.93
C LEU A 216 -3.71 9.29 19.27
N ARG A 217 -4.50 8.35 19.83
CA ARG A 217 -5.86 8.64 20.28
C ARG A 217 -5.88 9.73 21.35
N GLU A 218 -5.01 9.62 22.36
CA GLU A 218 -4.90 10.60 23.44
C GLU A 218 -4.50 11.98 22.89
N VAL A 219 -3.52 12.03 21.99
CA VAL A 219 -3.09 13.28 21.35
C VAL A 219 -4.21 13.91 20.53
N LEU A 220 -4.96 13.15 19.72
CA LEU A 220 -6.06 13.69 18.92
C LEU A 220 -7.23 14.21 19.76
N LEU A 221 -7.42 13.70 20.99
CA LEU A 221 -8.39 14.25 21.94
C LEU A 221 -7.94 15.60 22.53
N GLU A 222 -6.63 15.82 22.67
CA GLU A 222 -6.06 17.05 23.24
C GLU A 222 -5.71 18.10 22.19
N ARG A 223 -5.42 17.68 20.95
CA ARG A 223 -4.93 18.51 19.84
C ARG A 223 -5.89 18.45 18.65
N GLU A 224 -7.00 19.18 18.76
CA GLU A 224 -8.03 19.30 17.70
C GLU A 224 -7.49 19.89 16.39
N ASP A 225 -6.30 20.52 16.40
CA ASP A 225 -5.64 21.05 15.21
C ASP A 225 -4.93 19.97 14.38
N LEU A 226 -4.73 18.76 14.91
CA LEU A 226 -4.10 17.67 14.18
C LEU A 226 -5.14 16.82 13.46
N GLN A 227 -4.83 16.43 12.24
CA GLN A 227 -5.68 15.52 11.46
C GLN A 227 -4.94 14.20 11.22
N ALA A 228 -5.65 13.08 11.34
CA ALA A 228 -5.09 11.75 11.10
C ALA A 228 -5.85 10.99 10.02
N VAL A 229 -5.10 10.26 9.18
CA VAL A 229 -5.60 9.28 8.23
C VAL A 229 -4.88 7.97 8.44
N LEU A 230 -5.62 6.92 8.78
CA LEU A 230 -5.07 5.60 9.06
C LEU A 230 -5.68 4.55 8.13
N ASP A 231 -4.82 3.87 7.37
CA ASP A 231 -5.18 2.62 6.69
C ASP A 231 -4.72 1.40 7.50
N VAL A 232 -3.78 1.56 8.43
CA VAL A 232 -3.17 0.45 9.16
C VAL A 232 -3.27 0.66 10.66
N TRP A 233 -3.43 -0.44 11.41
CA TRP A 233 -3.79 -0.39 12.83
C TRP A 233 -2.88 -1.27 13.67
N GLU A 234 -2.56 -0.82 14.88
CA GLU A 234 -1.96 -1.70 15.87
C GLU A 234 -3.01 -2.70 16.37
N GLY A 235 -2.72 -4.01 16.28
CA GLY A 235 -3.62 -5.07 16.73
C GLY A 235 -4.52 -5.71 15.66
N GLU A 236 -4.31 -5.41 14.37
CA GLU A 236 -5.13 -5.97 13.28
C GLU A 236 -5.37 -7.48 13.39
N PRO A 237 -6.62 -7.97 13.17
CA PRO A 237 -7.77 -7.23 12.64
C PRO A 237 -8.61 -6.48 13.70
N GLU A 238 -8.16 -6.43 14.95
CA GLU A 238 -8.79 -5.64 16.00
C GLU A 238 -8.33 -4.19 15.89
N VAL A 239 -9.28 -3.25 15.99
CA VAL A 239 -9.03 -1.82 15.77
C VAL A 239 -9.57 -1.04 16.97
N ASP A 240 -8.81 -0.03 17.41
CA ASP A 240 -9.30 0.95 18.37
C ASP A 240 -10.38 1.81 17.69
N VAL A 241 -11.64 1.50 17.99
CA VAL A 241 -12.81 2.19 17.40
C VAL A 241 -12.82 3.67 17.76
N ALA A 242 -12.43 4.03 18.98
CA ALA A 242 -12.39 5.42 19.41
C ALA A 242 -11.32 6.22 18.65
N LEU A 243 -10.17 5.60 18.34
CA LEU A 243 -9.19 6.21 17.44
C LEU A 243 -9.74 6.36 16.02
N ALA A 244 -10.44 5.35 15.49
CA ALA A 244 -11.03 5.40 14.16
C ALA A 244 -12.08 6.52 14.03
N GLU A 245 -12.84 6.81 15.08
CA GLU A 245 -13.79 7.93 15.14
C GLU A 245 -13.10 9.30 15.07
N LEU A 246 -11.89 9.44 15.60
CA LEU A 246 -11.10 10.68 15.56
C LEU A 246 -10.36 10.89 14.24
N CYS A 247 -10.13 9.84 13.46
CA CYS A 247 -9.46 9.96 12.16
C CYS A 247 -10.40 10.56 11.11
N VAL A 248 -9.87 11.45 10.25
CA VAL A 248 -10.60 11.98 9.09
C VAL A 248 -10.95 10.86 8.11
N LEU A 249 -10.01 9.94 7.90
CA LEU A 249 -10.21 8.72 7.13
C LEU A 249 -9.63 7.52 7.89
N ALA A 250 -10.44 6.47 8.00
CA ALA A 250 -10.10 5.21 8.64
C ALA A 250 -10.44 4.07 7.68
N THR A 251 -9.46 3.26 7.27
CA THR A 251 -9.69 2.15 6.32
C THR A 251 -9.03 0.84 6.76
N PRO A 252 -9.54 -0.35 6.35
CA PRO A 252 -9.12 -1.64 6.89
C PRO A 252 -7.91 -2.23 6.14
N HIS A 253 -6.80 -1.51 6.06
CA HIS A 253 -5.56 -1.98 5.44
C HIS A 253 -5.77 -2.42 3.99
N ILE A 254 -6.28 -1.48 3.20
CA ILE A 254 -6.67 -1.62 1.79
C ILE A 254 -6.05 -0.57 0.86
N ALA A 255 -5.15 0.30 1.34
CA ALA A 255 -4.56 1.35 0.51
C ALA A 255 -3.93 0.77 -0.77
N GLY A 256 -3.26 -0.39 -0.68
CA GLY A 256 -2.69 -1.10 -1.83
C GLY A 256 -3.63 -2.09 -2.54
N TYR A 257 -4.94 -2.09 -2.31
CA TYR A 257 -5.85 -3.14 -2.83
C TYR A 257 -6.41 -2.86 -4.24
N SER A 258 -5.64 -2.20 -5.11
CA SER A 258 -5.98 -2.11 -6.53
C SER A 258 -6.04 -3.50 -7.19
N LEU A 259 -6.89 -3.64 -8.20
CA LEU A 259 -6.94 -4.82 -9.05
C LEU A 259 -5.58 -5.03 -9.73
N ASP A 260 -5.06 -3.96 -10.31
CA ASP A 260 -3.77 -3.89 -10.99
C ASP A 260 -2.64 -4.36 -10.08
N GLY A 261 -2.60 -3.87 -8.84
CA GLY A 261 -1.54 -4.23 -7.89
C GLY A 261 -1.62 -5.69 -7.40
N LYS A 262 -2.83 -6.20 -7.13
CA LYS A 262 -3.04 -7.61 -6.78
C LYS A 262 -2.58 -8.54 -7.91
N GLN A 263 -2.93 -8.22 -9.15
CA GLN A 263 -2.55 -9.02 -10.32
C GLN A 263 -1.06 -8.88 -10.69
N ARG A 264 -0.47 -7.69 -10.50
CA ARG A 264 0.98 -7.44 -10.61
C ARG A 264 1.76 -8.31 -9.64
N GLY A 265 1.24 -8.52 -8.42
CA GLY A 265 1.81 -9.44 -7.44
C GLY A 265 1.93 -10.86 -8.00
N THR A 266 0.85 -11.42 -8.54
CA THR A 266 0.86 -12.75 -9.17
C THR A 266 1.82 -12.81 -10.36
N ALA A 267 1.81 -11.79 -11.23
CA ALA A 267 2.64 -11.75 -12.43
C ALA A 267 4.14 -11.71 -12.11
N GLN A 268 4.57 -10.95 -11.10
CA GLN A 268 5.97 -10.90 -10.67
C GLN A 268 6.42 -12.25 -10.09
N ILE A 269 5.58 -12.91 -9.28
CA ILE A 269 5.90 -14.24 -8.76
C ILE A 269 5.95 -15.29 -9.87
N TYR A 270 5.09 -15.17 -10.88
CA TYR A 270 5.17 -15.99 -12.08
C TYR A 270 6.50 -15.80 -12.81
N GLN A 271 6.94 -14.55 -13.03
CA GLN A 271 8.23 -14.26 -13.66
C GLN A 271 9.40 -14.86 -12.86
N ALA A 272 9.44 -14.64 -11.55
CA ALA A 272 10.47 -15.21 -10.68
C ALA A 272 10.44 -16.74 -10.67
N TYR A 273 9.25 -17.34 -10.79
CA TYR A 273 9.10 -18.78 -10.90
C TYR A 273 9.60 -19.33 -12.25
N CYS A 274 9.32 -18.64 -13.36
CA CYS A 274 9.89 -18.96 -14.67
C CYS A 274 11.42 -18.90 -14.64
N GLU A 275 12.00 -17.88 -14.01
CA GLU A 275 13.45 -17.75 -13.82
C GLU A 275 14.02 -18.91 -13.00
N PHE A 276 13.36 -19.28 -11.90
CA PHE A 276 13.74 -20.45 -11.09
C PHE A 276 13.77 -21.75 -11.91
N LEU A 277 12.85 -21.92 -12.87
CA LEU A 277 12.83 -23.07 -13.77
C LEU A 277 13.78 -22.95 -14.97
N GLY A 278 14.43 -21.80 -15.18
CA GLY A 278 15.23 -21.52 -16.37
C GLY A 278 14.41 -21.42 -17.66
N GLN A 279 13.16 -20.95 -17.55
CA GLN A 279 12.20 -20.84 -18.65
C GLN A 279 11.83 -19.38 -18.92
N ALA A 280 11.51 -19.05 -20.17
CA ALA A 280 10.97 -17.74 -20.51
C ALA A 280 9.48 -17.62 -20.13
N PRO A 281 9.01 -16.48 -19.61
CA PRO A 281 7.60 -16.25 -19.36
C PRO A 281 6.82 -16.25 -20.69
N GLN A 282 5.67 -16.91 -20.69
CA GLN A 282 4.77 -17.05 -21.85
C GLN A 282 3.50 -16.23 -21.74
N VAL A 283 3.18 -15.75 -20.53
CA VAL A 283 1.96 -15.00 -20.22
C VAL A 283 2.33 -13.60 -19.74
N SER A 284 1.73 -12.58 -20.35
CA SER A 284 1.88 -11.18 -19.92
C SER A 284 0.64 -10.73 -19.14
N LEU A 285 0.85 -9.92 -18.10
CA LEU A 285 -0.25 -9.32 -17.33
C LEU A 285 -1.13 -8.39 -18.20
N SER A 286 -0.54 -7.71 -19.18
CA SER A 286 -1.27 -6.83 -20.11
C SER A 286 -2.42 -7.53 -20.82
N ASP A 287 -2.27 -8.83 -21.07
CA ASP A 287 -3.22 -9.63 -21.84
C ASP A 287 -4.37 -10.14 -20.96
N LEU A 288 -4.25 -10.01 -19.64
CA LEU A 288 -5.19 -10.53 -18.64
C LEU A 288 -5.98 -9.44 -17.92
N LEU A 289 -5.52 -8.18 -17.99
CA LEU A 289 -6.18 -7.06 -17.32
C LEU A 289 -7.53 -6.76 -17.99
N PRO A 290 -8.66 -6.75 -17.25
CA PRO A 290 -9.93 -6.33 -17.82
C PRO A 290 -9.89 -4.83 -18.16
N ALA A 291 -10.73 -4.42 -19.12
CA ALA A 291 -10.90 -3.00 -19.44
C ALA A 291 -11.37 -2.23 -18.18
N PRO A 292 -10.79 -1.05 -17.89
CA PRO A 292 -11.26 -0.21 -16.79
C PRO A 292 -12.66 0.34 -17.09
N TRP A 293 -13.47 0.56 -16.05
CA TRP A 293 -14.78 1.20 -16.20
C TRP A 293 -14.65 2.65 -16.69
N LEU A 294 -13.63 3.36 -16.22
CA LEU A 294 -13.22 4.68 -16.71
C LEU A 294 -11.90 4.53 -17.46
N SER A 295 -11.96 4.47 -18.79
CA SER A 295 -10.77 4.31 -19.64
C SER A 295 -10.16 5.65 -20.05
N GLN A 296 -10.99 6.65 -20.31
CA GLN A 296 -10.56 7.93 -20.86
C GLN A 296 -11.41 9.09 -20.34
N VAL A 297 -10.77 10.25 -20.11
CA VAL A 297 -11.43 11.54 -19.89
C VAL A 297 -10.86 12.58 -20.87
N THR A 298 -11.70 13.55 -21.26
CA THR A 298 -11.28 14.75 -22.01
C THR A 298 -11.47 15.99 -21.13
N LEU A 299 -10.44 16.84 -21.06
CA LEU A 299 -10.45 18.13 -20.37
C LEU A 299 -10.32 19.26 -21.39
N SER A 300 -11.07 20.34 -21.19
CA SER A 300 -10.83 21.58 -21.92
C SER A 300 -9.55 22.25 -21.42
N GLY A 301 -8.78 22.90 -22.30
CA GLY A 301 -7.52 23.55 -21.92
C GLY A 301 -7.66 24.70 -20.92
N ASP A 302 -8.85 25.25 -20.74
CA ASP A 302 -9.18 26.28 -19.74
C ASP A 302 -9.69 25.71 -18.39
N THR A 303 -9.64 24.38 -18.21
CA THR A 303 -10.05 23.74 -16.95
C THR A 303 -9.15 24.19 -15.80
N ASP A 304 -9.74 24.52 -14.65
CA ASP A 304 -9.01 24.83 -13.42
C ASP A 304 -8.11 23.64 -13.00
N PRO A 305 -6.80 23.85 -12.79
CA PRO A 305 -5.87 22.76 -12.45
C PRO A 305 -6.19 22.05 -11.13
N ALA A 306 -6.65 22.78 -10.10
CA ALA A 306 -6.98 22.16 -8.82
C ALA A 306 -8.22 21.26 -8.93
N TRP A 307 -9.23 21.72 -9.67
CA TRP A 307 -10.40 20.92 -10.01
C TRP A 307 -10.02 19.69 -10.84
N ALA A 308 -9.16 19.84 -11.85
CA ALA A 308 -8.71 18.73 -12.70
C ALA A 308 -7.97 17.66 -11.88
N LEU A 309 -7.04 18.06 -11.00
CA LEU A 309 -6.35 17.14 -10.09
C LEU A 309 -7.35 16.35 -9.23
N ALA A 310 -8.30 17.04 -8.61
CA ALA A 310 -9.30 16.41 -7.76
C ALA A 310 -10.19 15.42 -8.53
N MET A 311 -10.64 15.81 -9.72
CA MET A 311 -11.49 14.99 -10.58
C MET A 311 -10.73 13.75 -11.09
N LEU A 312 -9.51 13.91 -11.59
CA LEU A 312 -8.72 12.78 -12.11
C LEU A 312 -8.43 11.74 -11.02
N CYS A 313 -8.11 12.19 -9.79
CA CYS A 313 -7.88 11.26 -8.69
C CYS A 313 -9.18 10.57 -8.25
N ARG A 314 -10.22 11.34 -7.90
CA ARG A 314 -11.48 10.80 -7.35
C ARG A 314 -12.33 10.07 -8.37
N GLY A 315 -12.19 10.40 -9.65
CA GLY A 315 -12.83 9.69 -10.75
C GLY A 315 -12.34 8.24 -10.88
N VAL A 316 -11.10 7.97 -10.47
CA VAL A 316 -10.53 6.61 -10.41
C VAL A 316 -10.74 6.00 -9.03
N TYR A 317 -10.43 6.74 -7.97
CA TYR A 317 -10.54 6.27 -6.59
C TYR A 317 -10.75 7.39 -5.57
N ASP A 318 -11.76 7.22 -4.72
CA ASP A 318 -12.03 8.07 -3.56
C ASP A 318 -12.05 7.24 -2.27
N PRO A 319 -11.08 7.42 -1.35
CA PRO A 319 -11.00 6.62 -0.12
C PRO A 319 -12.16 6.88 0.85
N ARG A 320 -12.96 7.94 0.67
CA ARG A 320 -14.15 8.20 1.49
C ARG A 320 -15.19 7.09 1.40
N ARG A 321 -15.26 6.38 0.28
CA ARG A 321 -16.12 5.19 0.14
C ARG A 321 -15.70 4.10 1.11
N ASP A 322 -14.41 3.79 1.13
CA ASP A 322 -13.86 2.72 1.97
C ASP A 322 -13.93 3.09 3.44
N ASP A 323 -13.71 4.36 3.77
CA ASP A 323 -13.93 4.90 5.12
C ASP A 323 -15.37 4.68 5.59
N ALA A 324 -16.35 5.02 4.74
CA ALA A 324 -17.75 4.84 5.08
C ALA A 324 -18.13 3.35 5.27
N ASP A 325 -17.61 2.46 4.41
CA ASP A 325 -17.76 1.01 4.57
C ASP A 325 -17.11 0.50 5.86
N PHE A 326 -15.92 1.02 6.19
CA PHE A 326 -15.19 0.64 7.40
C PHE A 326 -15.90 1.08 8.67
N ARG A 327 -16.36 2.33 8.76
CA ARG A 327 -17.12 2.81 9.92
C ARG A 327 -18.39 2.00 10.17
N ARG A 328 -19.10 1.59 9.11
CA ARG A 328 -20.25 0.67 9.22
C ARG A 328 -19.87 -0.71 9.77
N SER A 329 -18.63 -1.14 9.59
CA SER A 329 -18.12 -2.44 10.07
C SER A 329 -17.68 -2.43 11.53
N LEU A 330 -17.45 -1.25 12.13
CA LEU A 330 -16.96 -1.10 13.51
C LEU A 330 -18.07 -1.16 14.57
N VAL A 331 -19.20 -1.80 14.27
CA VAL A 331 -20.34 -1.95 15.17
C VAL A 331 -20.42 -3.37 15.73
N GLY A 332 -21.05 -3.53 16.90
CA GLY A 332 -21.24 -4.84 17.55
C GLY A 332 -20.10 -5.23 18.47
N SER A 333 -19.92 -6.53 18.68
CA SER A 333 -18.86 -7.09 19.51
C SER A 333 -17.49 -7.06 18.82
N VAL A 334 -16.41 -7.10 19.60
CA VAL A 334 -15.03 -7.17 19.09
C VAL A 334 -14.83 -8.32 18.10
N SER A 335 -15.47 -9.47 18.35
CA SER A 335 -15.40 -10.62 17.43
C SER A 335 -16.06 -10.35 16.09
N GLU A 336 -17.20 -9.64 16.07
CA GLU A 336 -17.91 -9.27 14.85
C GLU A 336 -17.11 -8.22 14.05
N GLN A 337 -16.56 -7.21 14.73
CA GLN A 337 -15.71 -6.18 14.13
C GLN A 337 -14.47 -6.80 13.45
N ARG A 338 -13.77 -7.71 14.15
CA ARG A 338 -12.61 -8.43 13.60
C ARG A 338 -12.97 -9.24 12.35
N ALA A 339 -14.12 -9.92 12.38
CA ALA A 339 -14.61 -10.65 11.22
C ALA A 339 -14.97 -9.70 10.06
N ALA A 340 -15.61 -8.58 10.35
CA ALA A 340 -16.00 -7.59 9.34
C ALA A 340 -14.79 -6.89 8.70
N PHE A 341 -13.74 -6.60 9.47
CA PHE A 341 -12.44 -6.12 8.97
C PHE A 341 -11.89 -7.05 7.88
N ASP A 342 -11.81 -8.36 8.18
CA ASP A 342 -11.31 -9.35 7.23
C ASP A 342 -12.26 -9.53 6.03
N VAL A 343 -13.59 -9.42 6.23
CA VAL A 343 -14.59 -9.48 5.14
C VAL A 343 -14.44 -8.33 4.17
N LEU A 344 -14.31 -7.08 4.64
CA LEU A 344 -14.12 -5.90 3.78
C LEU A 344 -12.89 -6.05 2.88
N ARG A 345 -11.81 -6.63 3.44
CA ARG A 345 -10.58 -6.91 2.68
C ARG A 345 -10.75 -8.04 1.68
N LYS A 346 -11.42 -9.12 2.08
CA LYS A 346 -11.67 -10.29 1.21
C LYS A 346 -12.57 -9.94 0.03
N GLN A 347 -13.62 -9.15 0.28
CA GLN A 347 -14.64 -8.76 -0.69
C GLN A 347 -14.41 -7.35 -1.26
N TYR A 348 -13.19 -6.82 -1.14
CA TYR A 348 -12.87 -5.47 -1.58
C TYR A 348 -13.21 -5.29 -3.07
N PRO A 349 -13.95 -4.24 -3.44
CA PRO A 349 -14.41 -4.05 -4.81
C PRO A 349 -13.24 -3.88 -5.78
N SER A 350 -13.52 -4.06 -7.07
CA SER A 350 -12.55 -3.75 -8.12
C SER A 350 -12.25 -2.25 -8.10
N ARG A 351 -10.98 -1.91 -7.87
CA ARG A 351 -10.43 -0.55 -7.86
C ARG A 351 -9.26 -0.51 -8.84
N ARG A 352 -9.23 0.48 -9.73
CA ARG A 352 -8.10 0.69 -10.67
C ARG A 352 -7.10 1.69 -10.12
N GLU A 353 -5.96 1.82 -10.81
CA GLU A 353 -4.90 2.78 -10.49
C GLU A 353 -4.96 4.00 -11.44
N ILE A 354 -4.57 5.17 -10.95
CA ILE A 354 -4.66 6.45 -11.69
C ILE A 354 -3.78 6.43 -12.95
N ASP A 355 -2.65 5.72 -12.91
CA ASP A 355 -1.72 5.62 -14.05
C ASP A 355 -2.30 4.85 -15.25
N GLY A 356 -3.37 4.10 -15.05
CA GLY A 356 -4.13 3.46 -16.13
C GLY A 356 -5.12 4.38 -16.85
N LEU A 357 -5.36 5.59 -16.35
CA LEU A 357 -6.31 6.54 -16.95
C LEU A 357 -5.69 7.24 -18.17
N GLN A 358 -6.44 7.31 -19.26
CA GLN A 358 -6.08 8.12 -20.42
C GLN A 358 -6.72 9.51 -20.31
N VAL A 359 -5.94 10.57 -20.50
CA VAL A 359 -6.41 11.95 -20.38
C VAL A 359 -6.09 12.72 -21.66
N ARG A 360 -7.12 13.12 -22.38
CA ARG A 360 -7.01 14.06 -23.50
C ARG A 360 -7.18 15.48 -22.98
N ILE A 361 -6.35 16.39 -23.46
CA ILE A 361 -6.46 17.82 -23.16
C ILE A 361 -6.69 18.55 -24.49
N ASP A 362 -7.82 19.25 -24.59
CA ASP A 362 -8.18 20.01 -25.78
C ASP A 362 -7.51 21.39 -25.72
N GLY A 363 -6.48 21.60 -26.56
CA GLY A 363 -5.72 22.84 -26.63
C GLY A 363 -4.38 22.78 -25.88
N ASP A 364 -3.70 23.93 -25.80
CA ASP A 364 -2.42 24.06 -25.10
C ASP A 364 -2.64 24.45 -23.64
N ALA A 365 -2.42 23.51 -22.72
CA ALA A 365 -2.58 23.72 -21.28
C ALA A 365 -1.45 23.03 -20.50
N PRO A 366 -0.27 23.68 -20.38
CA PRO A 366 0.92 23.09 -19.75
C PRO A 366 0.70 22.64 -18.29
N ALA A 367 -0.12 23.38 -17.52
CA ALA A 367 -0.44 23.01 -16.14
C ALA A 367 -1.23 21.70 -16.06
N LEU A 368 -2.19 21.48 -16.97
CA LEU A 368 -2.95 20.23 -17.02
C LEU A 368 -2.07 19.07 -17.49
N GLN A 369 -1.20 19.30 -18.47
CA GLN A 369 -0.22 18.30 -18.93
C GLN A 369 0.73 17.89 -17.81
N GLN A 370 1.21 18.85 -17.02
CA GLN A 370 2.03 18.58 -15.84
C GLN A 370 1.29 17.71 -14.83
N ILE A 371 0.02 18.00 -14.53
CA ILE A 371 -0.79 17.19 -13.61
C ILE A 371 -0.94 15.76 -14.12
N VAL A 372 -1.30 15.57 -15.40
CA VAL A 372 -1.46 14.24 -16.00
C VAL A 372 -0.16 13.44 -15.91
N ALA A 373 0.97 14.06 -16.30
CA ALA A 373 2.28 13.43 -16.24
C ALA A 373 2.71 13.11 -14.80
N ALA A 374 2.50 14.03 -13.85
CA ALA A 374 2.85 13.85 -12.45
C ALA A 374 2.03 12.71 -11.81
N LEU A 375 0.75 12.61 -12.13
CA LEU A 375 -0.10 11.50 -11.70
C LEU A 375 0.28 10.17 -12.34
N GLY A 376 1.07 10.18 -13.42
CA GLY A 376 1.42 8.99 -14.19
C GLY A 376 0.31 8.52 -15.13
N ALA A 377 -0.75 9.30 -15.29
CA ALA A 377 -1.80 9.05 -16.26
C ALA A 377 -1.26 9.24 -17.69
N THR A 378 -1.87 8.58 -18.66
CA THR A 378 -1.43 8.62 -20.06
C THR A 378 -2.05 9.82 -20.77
N ALA A 379 -1.23 10.80 -21.17
CA ALA A 379 -1.68 11.91 -22.01
C ALA A 379 -1.95 11.44 -23.46
N LEU A 380 -3.06 11.90 -24.05
CA LEU A 380 -3.48 11.58 -25.43
C LEU A 380 -3.44 12.78 -26.36
#